data_AF-A0A7D5EGC8-F1
#
_entry.id   AF-A0A7D5EGC8-F1
#
_cell.length_a   1.000
_cell.length_b   1.000
_cell.length_c   1.000
_cell.angle_alpha   90.00
_cell.angle_beta   90.00
_cell.angle_gamma   90.00
#
_symmetry.space_group_name_H-M   'P 1'
#
loop_
_entity.id
_entity.type
_entity.pdbx_description
1 polymer ?
#
loop_
_entity_poly.entity_id
_entity_poly.type
_entity_poly.pdbx_seq_one_letter_code
_entity_poly.pdbx_strand_id
1 'polypeptide(L)'
;MKKTTLNYLVDIPLLAQSVIVSLTGIVLMYGSHGASFLGFSGRELFHMHEQIGILMVAFSLLHVVLHWKWMVCTTRNFFSSKSGSSANCEITEI
;
A
#
# COMPACT_ATOMS: atom_id res chain seq x y z
N MET A 1 -13.30 -15.56 13.22
CA MET A 1 -12.86 -15.52 11.79
C MET A 1 -11.34 -15.40 11.78
N LYS A 2 -10.65 -16.15 10.92
CA LYS A 2 -9.19 -16.36 10.99
C LYS A 2 -8.46 -15.02 10.76
N LYS A 3 -7.49 -14.66 11.61
CA LYS A 3 -6.75 -13.38 11.58
C LYS A 3 -6.13 -13.11 10.20
N THR A 4 -5.65 -14.18 9.56
CA THR A 4 -5.37 -14.35 8.13
C THR A 4 -6.29 -13.58 7.17
N THR A 5 -7.59 -13.80 7.28
CA THR A 5 -8.59 -13.27 6.34
C THR A 5 -8.74 -11.76 6.51
N LEU A 6 -8.56 -11.26 7.73
CA LEU A 6 -8.60 -9.83 8.04
C LEU A 6 -7.35 -9.12 7.50
N ASN A 7 -6.19 -9.76 7.55
CA ASN A 7 -4.95 -9.24 6.96
C ASN A 7 -5.08 -9.11 5.44
N TYR A 8 -5.51 -10.18 4.77
CA TYR A 8 -5.73 -10.18 3.32
C TYR A 8 -6.80 -9.16 2.89
N LEU A 9 -7.82 -8.94 3.73
CA LEU A 9 -8.88 -7.98 3.46
C LEU A 9 -8.40 -6.52 3.47
N VAL A 10 -7.35 -6.19 4.23
CA VAL A 10 -6.77 -4.83 4.23
C VAL A 10 -5.71 -4.69 3.14
N ASP A 11 -4.98 -5.76 2.86
CA ASP A 11 -3.89 -5.76 1.87
C ASP A 11 -4.40 -5.66 0.43
N ILE A 12 -5.44 -6.42 0.06
CA ILE A 12 -6.04 -6.37 -1.29
C ILE A 12 -6.50 -4.95 -1.69
N PRO A 13 -7.34 -4.24 -0.90
CA PRO A 13 -7.77 -2.90 -1.27
C PRO A 13 -6.63 -1.89 -1.20
N LEU A 14 -5.61 -2.09 -0.36
CA LEU A 14 -4.42 -1.24 -0.33
C LEU A 14 -3.60 -1.40 -1.63
N LEU A 15 -3.37 -2.63 -2.08
CA LEU A 15 -2.72 -2.90 -3.35
C LEU A 15 -3.54 -2.33 -4.51
N ALA A 16 -4.84 -2.58 -4.55
CA ALA A 16 -5.71 -2.08 -5.60
C ALA A 16 -5.69 -0.53 -5.70
N GLN A 17 -5.87 0.17 -4.59
CA GLN A 17 -5.86 1.64 -4.60
C GLN A 17 -4.48 2.22 -4.92
N SER A 18 -3.39 1.55 -4.51
CA SER A 18 -2.02 1.98 -4.82
C SER A 18 -1.75 1.95 -6.33
N VAL A 19 -2.28 0.94 -7.04
CA VAL A 19 -2.18 0.84 -8.50
C VAL A 19 -3.01 1.95 -9.16
N ILE A 20 -4.24 2.17 -8.69
CA ILE A 20 -5.14 3.20 -9.24
C ILE A 20 -4.57 4.61 -9.05
N VAL A 21 -4.08 4.95 -7.85
CA VAL A 21 -3.50 6.27 -7.57
C VAL A 21 -2.22 6.49 -8.38
N SER A 22 -1.41 5.45 -8.58
CA SER A 22 -0.20 5.52 -9.41
C SER A 22 -0.54 5.77 -10.88
N LEU A 23 -1.52 5.03 -11.43
CA LEU A 23 -1.97 5.20 -12.81
C LEU A 23 -2.57 6.61 -13.03
N THR A 24 -3.43 7.07 -12.13
CA THR A 24 -4.02 8.42 -12.22
C THR A 24 -2.95 9.52 -12.08
N GLY A 25 -1.94 9.34 -11.24
CA GLY A 25 -0.81 10.27 -11.13
C GLY A 25 0.03 10.35 -12.42
N ILE A 26 0.30 9.20 -13.04
CA ILE A 26 0.97 9.13 -14.35
C ILE A 26 0.13 9.86 -15.40
N VAL A 27 -1.18 9.61 -15.45
CA VAL A 27 -2.09 10.29 -16.38
C VAL A 27 -2.12 11.80 -16.14
N LEU A 28 -2.16 12.26 -14.89
CA LEU A 28 -2.12 13.69 -14.55
C LEU A 28 -0.81 14.37 -14.97
N MET A 29 0.32 13.66 -14.89
CA MET A 29 1.62 14.17 -15.33
C MET A 29 1.62 14.54 -16.81
N TYR A 30 0.91 13.78 -17.66
CA TYR A 30 0.75 14.07 -19.10
C TYR A 30 -0.50 14.93 -19.40
N GLY A 31 -1.51 14.90 -18.52
CA GLY A 31 -2.80 15.61 -18.65
C GLY A 31 -2.72 17.13 -18.54
N SER A 32 -1.64 17.66 -17.96
CA SER A 32 -1.41 19.11 -17.77
C SER A 32 -1.45 19.94 -19.07
N HIS A 33 -1.15 19.34 -20.23
CA HIS A 33 -1.10 20.04 -21.53
C HIS A 33 -2.34 19.84 -22.42
N GLY A 34 -3.48 19.42 -21.87
CA GLY A 34 -4.74 19.30 -22.63
C GLY A 34 -5.09 17.87 -23.09
N ALA A 35 -4.46 16.85 -22.50
CA ALA A 35 -4.83 15.47 -22.75
C ALA A 35 -6.06 15.10 -21.91
N SER A 36 -7.22 15.06 -22.56
CA SER A 36 -8.43 14.43 -22.01
C SER A 36 -8.22 12.91 -22.00
N PHE A 37 -8.20 12.29 -20.82
CA PHE A 37 -8.11 10.84 -20.69
C PHE A 37 -9.52 10.25 -20.60
N LEU A 38 -9.88 9.35 -21.52
CA LEU A 38 -11.22 8.73 -21.60
C LEU A 38 -12.40 9.73 -21.61
N GLY A 39 -12.18 10.95 -22.10
CA GLY A 39 -13.21 12.01 -22.14
C GLY A 39 -13.40 12.75 -20.81
N PHE A 40 -12.63 12.44 -19.76
CA PHE A 40 -12.63 13.17 -18.50
C PHE A 40 -11.61 14.31 -18.53
N SER A 41 -11.99 15.45 -17.94
CA SER A 41 -11.10 16.61 -17.80
C SER A 41 -10.00 16.33 -16.76
N GLY A 42 -8.81 16.91 -16.95
CA GLY A 42 -7.71 16.77 -15.99
C GLY A 42 -8.05 17.24 -14.57
N ARG A 43 -9.02 18.14 -14.42
CA ARG A 43 -9.50 18.63 -13.11
C ARG A 43 -10.26 17.55 -12.34
N GLU A 44 -11.15 16.83 -13.01
CA GLU A 44 -11.91 15.73 -12.37
C GLU A 44 -10.95 14.62 -11.91
N LEU A 45 -9.97 14.27 -12.75
CA LEU A 45 -8.95 13.29 -12.39
C LEU A 45 -8.08 13.74 -11.23
N PHE A 46 -7.76 15.04 -11.14
CA PHE A 46 -6.99 15.60 -10.04
C PHE A 46 -7.76 15.47 -8.72
N HIS A 47 -9.04 15.85 -8.69
CA HIS A 47 -9.89 15.70 -7.51
C HIS A 47 -9.98 14.23 -7.06
N MET A 48 -10.18 13.30 -8.00
CA MET A 48 -10.23 11.87 -7.68
C MET A 48 -8.87 11.34 -7.18
N HIS A 49 -7.78 11.77 -7.79
CA HIS A 49 -6.43 11.38 -7.39
C HIS A 49 -6.10 11.86 -5.97
N GLU A 50 -6.46 13.10 -5.62
CA GLU A 50 -6.27 13.64 -4.27
C GLU A 50 -7.07 12.83 -3.22
N GLN A 51 -8.36 12.59 -3.49
CA GLN A 51 -9.22 11.86 -2.57
C GLN A 51 -8.76 10.40 -2.34
N ILE A 52 -8.43 9.69 -3.42
CA ILE A 52 -7.92 8.31 -3.36
C ILE A 52 -6.52 8.30 -2.71
N GLY A 53 -5.69 9.31 -2.96
CA GLY A 53 -4.37 9.44 -2.35
C GLY A 53 -4.44 9.60 -0.83
N ILE A 54 -5.36 10.42 -0.31
CA ILE A 54 -5.58 10.55 1.13
C ILE A 54 -6.04 9.23 1.74
N LEU A 55 -6.95 8.53 1.06
CA LEU A 55 -7.41 7.20 1.48
C LEU A 55 -6.24 6.19 1.54
N MET A 56 -5.35 6.23 0.54
CA MET A 56 -4.17 5.37 0.44
C MET A 56 -3.21 5.56 1.60
N VAL A 57 -2.99 6.80 2.03
CA VAL A 57 -2.17 7.07 3.22
C VAL A 57 -2.79 6.43 4.46
N ALA A 58 -4.11 6.57 4.66
CA ALA A 58 -4.79 5.98 5.82
C ALA A 58 -4.73 4.45 5.81
N PHE A 59 -4.99 3.80 4.67
CA PHE A 59 -4.87 2.34 4.53
C PHE A 59 -3.43 1.85 4.70
N SER A 60 -2.43 2.62 4.23
CA SER A 60 -1.02 2.28 4.39
C SER A 60 -0.60 2.29 5.85
N LEU A 61 -1.05 3.27 6.63
CA LEU A 61 -0.81 3.31 8.08
C LEU A 61 -1.46 2.11 8.79
N LEU A 62 -2.71 1.77 8.44
CA LEU A 62 -3.38 0.60 8.98
C LEU A 62 -2.63 -0.69 8.66
N HIS A 63 -2.14 -0.85 7.43
CA HIS A 63 -1.32 -1.99 7.04
C HIS A 63 -0.02 -2.06 7.86
N VAL A 64 0.70 -0.95 8.03
CA VAL A 64 1.94 -0.90 8.83
C VAL A 64 1.68 -1.30 10.28
N VAL A 65 0.59 -0.81 10.89
CA VAL A 65 0.22 -1.16 12.28
C VAL A 65 -0.15 -2.65 12.39
N LEU A 66 -0.90 -3.18 11.42
CA LEU A 66 -1.31 -4.58 11.38
C LEU A 66 -0.10 -5.53 11.21
N HIS A 67 0.83 -5.14 10.34
CA HIS A 67 2.05 -5.90 10.03
C HIS A 67 3.25 -5.51 10.92
N TRP A 68 3.07 -4.66 11.93
CA TRP A 68 4.14 -4.15 12.79
C TRP A 68 5.02 -5.24 13.38
N LYS A 69 4.41 -6.34 13.85
CA LYS A 69 5.13 -7.47 14.46
C LYS A 69 6.03 -8.20 13.45
N TRP A 70 5.55 -8.36 12.20
CA TRP A 70 6.34 -8.90 11.09
C TRP A 70 7.45 -7.92 10.71
N MET A 71 7.15 -6.63 10.59
CA MET A 71 8.11 -5.60 10.21
C MET A 71 9.27 -5.50 11.20
N VAL A 72 9.01 -5.45 12.51
CA VAL A 72 10.05 -5.43 13.54
C VAL A 72 10.92 -6.68 13.48
N CYS A 73 10.34 -7.86 13.22
CA CYS A 73 11.13 -9.08 13.04
C CYS A 73 12.02 -9.01 11.78
N THR A 74 11.45 -8.63 10.65
CA THR A 74 12.16 -8.48 9.37
C THR A 74 13.28 -7.44 9.47
N THR A 75 13.02 -6.27 10.05
CA THR A 75 14.02 -5.22 10.25
C THR A 75 15.13 -5.69 11.20
N ARG A 76 14.81 -6.39 12.29
CA ARG A 76 15.81 -6.94 13.20
C ARG A 76 16.69 -8.00 12.52
N ASN A 77 16.10 -8.83 11.65
CA ASN A 77 16.84 -9.81 10.86
C ASN A 77 17.75 -9.14 9.80
N PHE A 78 17.27 -8.07 9.16
CA PHE A 78 18.03 -7.35 8.14
C PHE A 78 19.23 -6.58 8.72
N PHE A 79 19.08 -6.00 9.91
CA PHE A 79 20.16 -5.28 10.59
C PHE A 79 21.11 -6.20 11.38
N SER A 80 20.67 -7.38 11.82
CA SER A 80 21.49 -8.31 12.60
C SER A 80 22.23 -9.28 11.68
N SER A 81 23.19 -8.77 10.92
CA SER A 81 23.96 -9.55 9.92
C SER A 81 24.94 -10.58 10.52
N LYS A 82 25.01 -10.80 11.84
CA LYS A 82 25.81 -11.92 12.40
C LYS A 82 25.23 -12.49 13.69
N SER A 83 25.34 -13.81 13.79
CA SER A 83 25.09 -14.70 14.93
C SER A 83 23.65 -15.19 15.04
N GLY A 84 23.51 -16.51 14.91
CA GLY A 84 22.26 -17.23 14.83
C GLY A 84 21.36 -17.04 16.04
N SER A 85 20.09 -16.80 15.75
CA SER A 85 18.96 -17.22 16.57
C SER A 85 17.72 -17.33 15.68
N SER A 86 17.82 -18.19 14.65
CA SER A 86 16.74 -18.61 13.76
C SER A 86 15.75 -19.54 14.49
N ALA A 87 15.03 -19.03 15.50
CA ALA A 87 14.10 -19.86 16.26
C ALA A 87 12.84 -19.13 16.78
N ASN A 88 12.46 -17.96 16.25
CA ASN A 88 11.20 -17.32 16.70
C ASN A 88 10.42 -16.50 15.66
N CYS A 89 10.82 -16.51 14.38
CA CYS A 89 9.95 -15.99 13.30
C CYS A 89 9.56 -17.11 12.33
N GLU A 90 9.52 -18.34 12.84
CA GLU A 90 8.74 -19.41 12.26
C GLU A 90 7.40 -19.41 13.02
N ILE A 91 6.28 -19.55 12.29
CA ILE A 91 4.91 -19.69 12.84
C ILE A 91 4.34 -18.35 13.37
N THR A 92 3.51 -17.59 12.65
CA THR A 92 2.05 -17.79 12.48
C THR A 92 1.55 -16.51 11.79
N GLU A 93 0.78 -16.51 10.72
CA GLU A 93 0.09 -17.51 9.92
C GLU A 93 -0.21 -16.80 8.58
N ILE A 94 -0.14 -17.57 7.50
CA ILE A 94 -0.91 -17.37 6.27
C ILE A 94 -2.23 -16.71 6.58
#